data_AF-A0A372REK7-F1
#
_entry.id   AF-A0A372REK7-F1
#
_cell.length_a   1.000
_cell.length_b   1.000
_cell.length_c   1.000
_cell.angle_alpha   90.00
_cell.angle_beta   90.00
_cell.angle_gamma   90.00
#
_symmetry.space_group_name_H-M   'P 1'
#
loop_
_entity.id
_entity.type
_entity.pdbx_description
1 polymer ?
#
loop_
_entity_poly.entity_id
_entity_poly.type
_entity_poly.pdbx_seq_one_letter_code
_entity_poly.pdbx_strand_id
1 'polypeptide(L)' 'MAPILPVDCFEEIFRFLQEDKTSLHSCILVNRLWCENTAPFLWRQPFFFIGTTPSEKLIRTYISCL' A
#
# COMPACT_ATOMS: atom_id res chain seq x y z
N MET A 1 10.85 -9.60 -19.34
CA MET A 1 9.66 -8.72 -19.47
C MET A 1 8.65 -9.25 -18.46
N ALA A 2 8.29 -8.49 -17.42
CA ALA A 2 7.16 -8.90 -16.58
C ALA A 2 5.89 -8.81 -17.45
N PRO A 3 4.97 -9.78 -17.38
CA PRO A 3 3.72 -9.71 -18.13
C PRO A 3 2.95 -8.46 -17.69
N ILE A 4 2.54 -7.63 -18.66
CA ILE A 4 1.73 -6.45 -18.41
C ILE A 4 0.31 -6.96 -18.21
N LEU A 5 -0.05 -7.26 -16.96
CA LEU A 5 -1.44 -7.40 -16.60
C LEU A 5 -2.12 -6.02 -16.74
N PRO A 6 -3.36 -5.96 -17.25
CA PRO A 6 -4.16 -4.73 -17.20
C PRO A 6 -4.26 -4.20 -15.77
N VAL A 7 -4.41 -2.88 -15.62
CA VAL A 7 -4.59 -2.21 -14.32
C VAL A 7 -5.75 -2.83 -13.54
N ASP A 8 -6.86 -3.15 -14.22
CA ASP A 8 -8.05 -3.76 -13.61
C ASP A 8 -7.73 -5.12 -12.97
N CYS A 9 -6.82 -5.90 -13.55
CA CYS A 9 -6.38 -7.17 -12.98
C CYS A 9 -5.53 -6.96 -11.70
N PHE A 10 -4.68 -5.93 -11.67
CA PHE A 10 -3.95 -5.57 -10.47
C PHE A 10 -4.90 -5.11 -9.36
N GLU A 11 -5.91 -4.32 -9.70
CA GLU A 11 -6.90 -3.86 -8.74
C GLU A 11 -7.63 -5.03 -8.08
N GLU A 12 -8.07 -6.02 -8.87
CA GLU A 12 -8.71 -7.24 -8.33
C GLU A 12 -7.76 -8.04 -7.42
N ILE A 13 -6.49 -8.21 -7.80
CA ILE A 13 -5.49 -8.90 -6.97
C ILE A 13 -5.31 -8.18 -5.64
N PHE A 14 -5.10 -6.86 -5.65
CA PHE A 14 -4.86 -6.10 -4.43
C PHE A 14 -6.12 -5.91 -3.58
N ARG A 15 -7.30 -5.91 -4.20
CA ARG A 15 -8.60 -5.96 -3.51
C ARG A 15 -8.79 -7.28 -2.77
N PHE A 16 -8.40 -8.41 -3.37
CA PHE A 16 -8.39 -9.70 -2.68
C PHE A 16 -7.42 -9.71 -1.50
N LEU A 17 -6.27 -9.03 -1.62
CA LEU A 17 -5.26 -8.91 -0.57
C LEU A 17 -5.52 -7.77 0.43
N GLN A 18 -6.65 -7.06 0.36
CA GLN A 18 -6.81 -5.77 1.06
C GLN A 18 -6.61 -5.83 2.59
N GLU A 19 -6.94 -6.96 3.21
CA GLU A 19 -6.77 -7.23 4.64
C GLU A 19 -5.41 -7.85 4.98
N ASP A 20 -4.71 -8.45 4.01
CA ASP A 20 -3.35 -8.99 4.17
C ASP A 20 -2.32 -7.89 3.91
N LYS A 21 -2.18 -6.99 4.89
CA LYS A 21 -1.24 -5.87 4.81
C LYS A 21 0.21 -6.32 4.62
N THR A 22 0.59 -7.47 5.16
CA THR A 22 1.94 -8.03 5.03
C THR A 22 2.24 -8.40 3.58
N SER A 23 1.28 -9.05 2.90
CA SER A 23 1.39 -9.35 1.47
C SER A 23 1.39 -8.07 0.64
N LEU A 24 0.52 -7.10 0.94
CA LEU A 24 0.53 -5.79 0.26
C LEU A 24 1.86 -5.05 0.46
N HIS A 25 2.46 -5.09 1.64
CA HIS A 25 3.78 -4.51 1.87
C HIS A 25 4.85 -5.18 1.00
N SER A 26 4.81 -6.51 0.87
CA SER A 26 5.72 -7.22 -0.05
C SER A 26 5.50 -6.80 -1.51
N CYS A 27 4.24 -6.60 -1.90
CA CYS A 27 3.86 -6.19 -3.26
C CYS A 27 4.47 -4.84 -3.68
N ILE A 28 4.55 -3.85 -2.77
CA ILE A 28 5.12 -2.53 -3.13
C ILE A 28 6.61 -2.61 -3.51
N LEU A 29 7.31 -3.63 -3.02
CA LEU A 29 8.74 -3.80 -3.20
C LEU A 29 9.09 -4.57 -4.50
N VAL A 30 8.10 -5.12 -5.20
CA VAL A 30 8.32 -5.96 -6.39
C VAL A 30 8.86 -5.14 -7.56
N ASN A 31 8.17 -4.08 -7.95
CA ASN A 31 8.59 -3.12 -8.97
C ASN A 31 7.70 -1.86 -8.94
N ARG A 32 8.02 -0.87 -9.79
CA ARG A 32 7.28 0.41 -9.87
C ARG A 32 5.79 0.24 -10.15
N LEU A 33 5.41 -0.65 -11.06
CA LEU A 33 4.01 -0.87 -11.42
C LEU A 33 3.23 -1.45 -10.24
N TRP A 34 3.79 -2.43 -9.54
CA TRP A 34 3.17 -3.01 -8.35
C TRP A 34 3.09 -1.98 -7.22
N CYS A 35 4.14 -1.18 -7.01
CA CYS A 35 4.14 -0.10 -6.03
C CYS A 35 3.00 0.90 -6.28
N GLU A 36 2.88 1.41 -7.51
CA GLU A 36 1.86 2.38 -7.89
C GLU A 36 0.43 1.85 -7.67
N ASN A 37 0.17 0.58 -7.96
CA ASN A 37 -1.16 -0.02 -7.81
C ASN A 37 -1.46 -0.49 -6.37
N THR A 38 -0.44 -0.86 -5.60
CA THR A 38 -0.63 -1.38 -4.23
C THR A 38 -0.71 -0.25 -3.20
N ALA A 39 0.03 0.84 -3.40
CA ALA A 39 0.14 1.93 -2.43
C ALA A 39 -1.23 2.43 -1.92
N PRO A 40 -2.27 2.67 -2.76
CA PRO A 40 -3.58 3.12 -2.29
C PRO A 40 -4.22 2.18 -1.25
N PHE A 41 -3.98 0.87 -1.32
CA PHE A 41 -4.53 -0.12 -0.39
C PHE A 41 -3.86 -0.06 1.00
N LEU A 42 -2.58 0.30 1.06
CA LEU A 42 -1.85 0.53 2.32
C LEU A 42 -2.22 1.89 2.93
N TRP A 43 -2.32 2.93 2.10
CA TRP A 43 -2.65 4.30 2.56
C TRP A 43 -4.06 4.44 3.15
N ARG A 44 -4.97 3.48 2.93
CA ARG A 44 -6.26 3.41 3.66
C ARG A 44 -6.09 3.24 5.16
N GLN A 45 -4.99 2.61 5.60
CA GLN A 45 -4.65 2.39 7.00
C GLN A 45 -3.14 2.61 7.19
N PRO A 46 -2.67 3.86 7.09
CA PRO A 46 -1.24 4.20 6.98
C PRO A 46 -0.43 3.82 8.22
N PHE A 47 -1.11 3.62 9.35
CA PHE A 47 -0.50 3.30 10.64
C PHE A 47 -0.71 1.84 11.07
N PHE A 48 -1.18 0.95 10.18
CA PHE A 48 -1.50 -0.45 10.51
C PHE A 48 -0.33 -1.20 11.17
N PHE A 49 0.90 -0.99 10.70
CA PHE A 49 2.08 -1.66 11.25
C PHE A 49 2.62 -1.04 12.55
N ILE A 50 2.04 0.08 13.00
CA ILE A 50 2.44 0.71 14.25
C ILE A 50 1.65 0.03 15.37
N GLY A 51 2.30 -0.88 16.11
CA GLY A 51 1.70 -1.58 17.25
C GLY A 51 1.41 -0.68 18.47
N THR A 52 1.58 0.63 18.33
CA THR A 52 1.37 1.68 19.34
C THR A 52 0.75 2.91 18.68
N THR A 53 0.43 3.93 19.49
CA THR A 53 -0.05 5.20 18.95
C THR A 53 1.03 5.86 18.07
N PRO A 54 0.72 6.27 16.83
CA PRO A 54 1.65 6.99 15.98
C PRO A 54 2.11 8.30 16.64
N SER A 55 3.37 8.68 16.46
CA SER A 55 3.87 9.95 17.01
C SER A 55 3.17 11.15 16.37
N GLU A 56 2.98 12.22 17.15
CA GLU A 56 2.39 13.48 16.65
C GLU A 56 3.15 14.02 15.43
N LYS A 57 4.48 13.94 15.46
CA LYS A 57 5.32 14.37 14.33
C LYS A 57 5.01 13.57 13.06
N LEU A 58 4.86 12.26 13.17
CA LEU A 58 4.51 11.40 12.03
C LEU A 58 3.13 11.74 11.49
N ILE A 59 2.13 11.93 12.36
CA ILE A 59 0.77 12.32 11.96
C ILE A 59 0.80 13.68 11.24
N ARG A 60 1.51 14.67 11.79
CA ARG A 60 1.66 15.99 11.16
C ARG A 60 2.31 15.91 9.79
N THR A 61 3.39 15.13 9.64
CA THR A 61 4.05 14.93 8.35
C THR A 61 3.10 14.25 7.36
N TYR A 62 2.40 13.20 7.77
CA TYR A 62 1.42 12.52 6.93
C TYR A 62 0.35 13.49 6.42
N ILE A 63 -0.27 14.27 7.32
CA ILE A 63 -1.29 15.27 6.96
C ILE A 63 -0.73 16.35 6.02
N SER A 64 0.53 16.76 6.18
CA SER A 64 1.15 17.78 5.32
C SER A 64 1.42 17.32 3.89
N CYS A 65 1.41 16.00 3.64
CA CYS A 65 1.66 15.40 2.33
C CYS A 65 0.38 14.92 1.63
N LEU A 66 -0.78 15.06 2.28
CA LEU A 66 -2.10 14.87 1.67
C LEU A 66 -2.50 16.13 0.89
#